data_AF-B0XD65-F1
#
_entry.id   AF-B0XD65-F1
#
_cell.length_a   1.000
_cell.length_b   1.000
_cell.length_c   1.000
_cell.angle_alpha   90.00
_cell.angle_beta   90.00
_cell.angle_gamma   90.00
#
_symmetry.space_group_name_H-M   'P 1'
#
loop_
_entity.id
_entity.type
_entity.pdbx_description
1 polymer ?
#
loop_
_entity_poly.entity_id
_entity_poly.type
_entity_poly.pdbx_seq_one_letter_code
_entity_poly.pdbx_strand_id
1 'polypeptide(L)' 'MAHNYIVTAQKPTAVTACVTGNFTSTTDLNLIVAKSSRLEIYLVTPEGLRPIKEVGINGKIAVMKLFRPA' A
#
# COMPACT_ATOMS: atom_id res chain seq x y z
N MET A 1 -13.98 8.69 36.29
CA MET A 1 -13.24 9.00 35.03
C MET A 1 -12.98 7.69 34.31
N ALA A 2 -13.27 7.60 33.01
CA ALA A 2 -13.03 6.40 32.23
C ALA A 2 -11.80 6.57 31.34
N HIS A 3 -10.90 5.59 31.34
CA HIS A 3 -9.72 5.51 30.48
C HIS A 3 -9.86 4.30 29.58
N ASN A 4 -9.99 4.53 28.27
CA ASN A 4 -10.21 3.49 27.28
C ASN A 4 -8.96 3.31 26.40
N TYR A 5 -8.62 2.06 26.11
CA TYR A 5 -7.59 1.69 25.15
C TYR A 5 -8.23 1.04 23.93
N ILE A 6 -7.88 1.51 22.73
CA ILE A 6 -8.44 1.06 21.46
C ILE A 6 -7.30 0.59 20.57
N VAL A 7 -7.43 -0.61 20.02
CA VAL A 7 -6.44 -1.23 19.13
C VAL A 7 -7.14 -1.87 17.93
N THR A 8 -6.44 -1.90 16.80
CA THR A 8 -6.93 -2.56 15.59
C THR A 8 -6.71 -4.07 15.71
N ALA A 9 -7.80 -4.85 15.82
CA ALA A 9 -7.72 -6.31 15.86
C ALA A 9 -7.36 -6.93 14.49
N GLN A 10 -7.93 -6.39 13.41
CA GLN A 10 -7.67 -6.83 12.04
C GLN A 10 -7.42 -5.62 11.13
N LYS A 11 -6.37 -5.70 10.32
CA LYS A 11 -6.05 -4.64 9.36
C LYS A 11 -7.14 -4.53 8.29
N PRO A 12 -7.39 -3.33 7.73
CA PRO A 12 -8.32 -3.16 6.62
C PRO A 12 -7.94 -4.07 5.44
N THR A 13 -8.89 -4.87 4.96
CA THR A 13 -8.67 -5.80 3.84
C THR A 13 -9.20 -5.26 2.51
N ALA A 14 -10.14 -4.31 2.55
CA ALA A 14 -10.74 -3.71 1.36
C ALA A 14 -9.73 -2.87 0.59
N VAL A 15 -9.58 -3.17 -0.70
CA VAL A 15 -8.75 -2.39 -1.63
C VAL A 15 -9.52 -1.13 -2.05
N THR A 16 -8.91 0.03 -1.82
CA THR A 16 -9.49 1.34 -2.13
C THR A 16 -8.92 1.94 -3.41
N ALA A 17 -7.65 1.67 -3.72
CA ALA A 17 -7.01 2.08 -4.96
C ALA A 17 -5.80 1.16 -5.24
N CYS A 18 -5.40 1.09 -6.51
CA CYS A 18 -4.15 0.46 -6.91
C CYS A 18 -3.47 1.28 -8.02
N VAL A 19 -2.14 1.20 -8.09
CA VAL A 19 -1.34 1.79 -9.16
C VAL A 19 -0.20 0.86 -9.52
N THR A 20 0.12 0.79 -10.80
CA THR A 20 1.26 0.02 -11.32
C THR A 20 2.32 0.95 -11.87
N GLY A 21 3.59 0.61 -11.65
CA GLY A 21 4.71 1.38 -12.18
C GLY A 21 6.04 0.97 -11.58
N ASN A 22 7.11 1.65 -12.00
CA ASN A 22 8.46 1.39 -11.53
C ASN A 22 8.75 2.23 -10.28
N PHE A 23 8.50 1.66 -9.09
CA PHE A 23 8.64 2.34 -7.81
C PHE A 23 9.90 1.91 -7.04
N THR A 24 10.24 0.63 -7.04
CA THR A 24 11.39 0.09 -6.29
C THR A 24 12.69 0.15 -7.08
N SER A 25 12.60 0.01 -8.40
CA SER A 25 13.71 0.16 -9.35
C SER A 25 13.13 0.58 -10.70
N THR A 26 13.96 1.12 -11.59
CA THR A 26 13.56 1.53 -12.94
C THR A 26 13.19 0.37 -13.85
N THR A 27 13.62 -0.85 -13.52
CA THR A 27 13.35 -2.09 -14.26
C THR A 27 12.21 -2.90 -13.66
N ASP A 28 11.90 -2.66 -12.39
CA ASP A 28 10.98 -3.50 -11.63
C ASP A 28 9.56 -3.02 -11.82
N LEU A 29 8.67 -3.90 -12.29
CA LEU A 29 7.25 -3.59 -12.34
C LEU A 29 6.64 -3.81 -10.95
N ASN A 30 6.18 -2.74 -10.31
CA ASN A 30 5.51 -2.83 -9.02
C ASN A 30 4.00 -2.68 -9.14
N LEU A 31 3.30 -3.35 -8.23
CA LEU A 31 1.90 -3.13 -7.93
C LEU A 31 1.80 -2.55 -6.52
N ILE A 32 1.27 -1.35 -6.39
CA ILE A 32 1.04 -0.69 -5.10
C ILE A 32 -0.46 -0.66 -4.84
N VAL A 33 -0.86 -1.13 -3.66
CA VAL A 33 -2.25 -1.30 -3.25
C VAL A 33 -2.52 -0.47 -2.00
N ALA A 34 -3.55 0.37 -2.06
CA ALA A 34 -4.02 1.16 -0.93
C ALA A 34 -5.23 0.48 -0.27
N LYS A 35 -5.14 0.21 1.02
CA LYS A 35 -6.20 -0.34 1.88
C LYS A 35 -6.49 0.61 3.03
N SER A 36 -7.29 1.65 2.77
CA SER A 36 -7.63 2.70 3.74
C SER A 36 -6.39 3.42 4.29
N SER A 37 -5.85 2.99 5.44
CA SER A 37 -4.66 3.54 6.08
C SER A 37 -3.38 2.72 5.84
N ARG A 38 -3.46 1.65 5.06
CA ARG A 38 -2.31 0.77 4.73
C ARG A 38 -1.95 0.88 3.26
N LEU A 39 -0.66 0.88 2.97
CA LEU A 39 -0.10 0.85 1.63
C LEU A 39 0.79 -0.40 1.51
N GLU A 40 0.45 -1.26 0.56
CA GLU A 40 1.17 -2.50 0.26
C GLU A 40 1.90 -2.35 -1.08
N ILE A 41 3.17 -2.75 -1.12
CA ILE A 41 4.02 -2.68 -2.31
C ILE A 41 4.42 -4.11 -2.68
N TYR A 42 4.10 -4.48 -3.92
CA TYR A 42 4.41 -5.77 -4.51
C TYR A 42 5.34 -5.61 -5.72
N LEU A 43 6.18 -6.60 -5.95
CA LEU A 43 6.87 -6.82 -7.21
C LEU A 43 6.08 -7.81 -8.04
N VAL A 44 5.89 -7.51 -9.32
CA VAL A 44 5.31 -8.45 -10.27
C VAL A 44 6.40 -9.41 -10.73
N THR A 45 6.22 -10.70 -10.44
CA THR A 45 7.08 -11.79 -10.93
C THR A 45 6.26 -12.70 -11.84
N PRO A 46 6.89 -13.56 -12.66
CA PRO A 46 6.17 -14.49 -13.53
C PRO A 46 5.22 -15.43 -12.77
N GLU A 47 5.55 -15.77 -11.53
CA GLU A 47 4.78 -16.66 -10.66
C GLU A 47 3.62 -15.94 -9.95
N GLY A 48 3.64 -14.61 -9.89
CA GLY A 48 2.61 -13.80 -9.25
C GLY A 48 3.14 -12.52 -8.60
N LEU A 49 2.68 -12.25 -7.38
CA LEU A 49 3.01 -11.01 -6.66
C LEU A 49 3.89 -11.32 -5.46
N ARG A 50 5.12 -10.81 -5.48
CA ARG A 50 6.04 -10.91 -4.35
C ARG A 50 5.87 -9.68 -3.44
N PRO A 51 5.48 -9.84 -2.16
CA PRO A 51 5.38 -8.71 -1.24
C PRO A 51 6.78 -8.14 -0.95
N ILE A 52 6.95 -6.83 -1.13
CA ILE A 52 8.17 -6.11 -0.78
C ILE A 52 8.00 -5.42 0.57
N LYS A 53 6.95 -4.62 0.73
CA LYS A 53 6.76 -3.81 1.93
C LYS A 53 5.29 -3.48 2.19
N GLU A 54 4.95 -3.35 3.46
CA GLU A 54 3.69 -2.76 3.92
C GLU A 54 4.00 -1.57 4.84
N VAL A 55 3.30 -0.46 4.64
CA VAL A 55 3.45 0.77 5.42
C VAL A 55 2.09 1.23 5.94
N GLY A 56 2.03 1.67 7.19
CA GLY A 56 0.87 2.34 7.78
C GLY A 56 0.99 3.85 7.68
N ILE A 57 -0.12 4.51 7.38
CA ILE A 57 -0.23 5.96 7.33
C ILE A 57 -1.19 6.39 8.45
N ASN A 58 -0.84 7.48 9.14
CA ASN A 58 -1.71 8.12 10.15
C ASN A 58 -2.78 8.96 9.44
N GLY A 59 -3.63 8.31 8.65
CA GLY A 59 -4.65 8.94 7.84
C GLY A 59 -5.30 7.95 6.86
N LYS A 60 -6.21 8.45 6.02
CA LYS A 60 -6.84 7.67 4.95
C LYS A 60 -6.20 8.07 3.61
N ILE A 61 -5.79 7.08 2.83
CA ILE A 61 -5.31 7.28 1.46
C ILE A 61 -6.51 7.71 0.60
N ALA A 62 -6.58 8.99 0.27
CA ALA A 62 -7.63 9.54 -0.58
C ALA A 62 -7.25 9.49 -2.06
N VAL A 63 -5.99 9.81 -2.39
CA VAL A 63 -5.46 9.81 -3.75
C VAL A 63 -4.08 9.17 -3.73
N MET A 64 -3.82 8.28 -4.69
CA MET A 64 -2.53 7.66 -4.90
C MET A 64 -2.22 7.69 -6.41
N LYS A 65 -1.16 8.40 -6.79
CA LYS A 65 -0.68 8.49 -8.17
C LYS A 65 0.82 8.33 -8.21
N LEU A 66 1.30 7.52 -9.15
CA LEU A 66 2.72 7.36 -9.43
C LEU A 66 3.07 8.29 -10.59
N PHE A 67 4.22 8.97 -10.50
CA PHE A 67 4.72 9.83 -11.57
C PHE A 67 6.23 9.67 -11.69
N ARG A 68 6.74 9.87 -12.90
CA ARG A 68 8.18 9.96 -13.18
C ARG A 68 8.44 11.34 -13.76
N PRO A 69 9.13 12.24 -13.03
CA PRO A 69 9.47 13.55 -13.58
C PRO A 69 10.41 13.39 -14.78
N ALA A 70 10.24 14.28 -15.77
CA ALA A 70 11.06 14.34 -16.98
C ALA A 70 12.46 14.91 -16.69
#